data_AF-A0A1C5XP69-F1
#
_entry.id   AF-A0A1C5XP69-F1
#
_cell.length_a   1.000
_cell.length_b   1.000
_cell.length_c   1.000
_cell.angle_alpha   90.00
_cell.angle_beta   90.00
_cell.angle_gamma   90.00
#
_symmetry.space_group_name_H-M   'P 1'
#
loop_
_entity.id
_entity.type
_entity.pdbx_description
1 polymer ?
#
loop_
_entity_poly.entity_id
_entity_poly.type
_entity_poly.pdbx_seq_one_letter_code
_entity_poly.pdbx_strand_id
1 'polypeptide(L)'
;MEWPKRARTADWENGVLTLDGEKKFEIPELTLALMERLAGYTLVGFHAKGYPVTDELLAPFAEHKSMVNFGVENGTLTDACFLIFAAMPKLRYLLLDGNAAIHGSGLSALQSCKLDLLTLNRTGLDDAGLLQAASIPKLSHIQIDHTAVTYEGLLAIAGNNRIEPVAHVQFTKEQMEYFSQIQREKGKKPVQLDEQAAVECRRVLSAFFAEMTEWEQYMEQAGFEDAEAVPRLLVIWEKYVSEKPRMGFRPLGLSYSAQGTYKGEQFLDAEQITRNKLYIYTREKNTGFDRRFLMKRVGEGWRIDGVQERLDGWQRTGL
;
A
#
# COMPACT_ATOMS: atom_id res chain seq x y z
N MET A 1 30.57 44.56 1.48
CA MET A 1 30.11 43.35 2.18
C MET A 1 30.88 42.17 1.61
N GLU A 2 31.72 41.52 2.41
CA GLU A 2 32.54 40.40 1.95
C GLU A 2 31.70 39.11 1.99
N TRP A 3 31.53 38.48 0.84
CA TRP A 3 30.77 37.24 0.71
C TRP A 3 31.67 36.04 0.88
N PRO A 4 31.16 34.90 1.39
CA PRO A 4 31.97 33.71 1.56
C PRO A 4 32.39 33.14 0.20
N LYS A 5 33.58 32.51 0.16
CA LYS A 5 34.06 31.82 -1.06
C LYS A 5 33.26 30.56 -1.41
N ARG A 6 32.55 29.99 -0.43
CA ARG A 6 31.71 28.80 -0.55
C ARG A 6 30.50 28.95 0.35
N ALA A 7 29.38 28.43 -0.12
CA ALA A 7 28.17 28.21 0.67
C ALA A 7 27.54 26.86 0.25
N ARG A 8 26.84 26.24 1.19
CA ARG A 8 26.12 24.97 1.04
C ARG A 8 24.63 25.16 1.25
N THR A 9 24.22 26.10 2.09
CA THR A 9 22.80 26.46 2.23
C THR A 9 22.61 27.97 2.15
N ALA A 10 21.45 28.38 1.65
CA ALA A 10 21.00 29.76 1.61
C ALA A 10 19.53 29.80 2.05
N ASP A 11 19.22 30.62 3.03
CA ASP A 11 17.86 30.83 3.54
C ASP A 11 17.58 32.33 3.57
N TRP A 12 16.47 32.74 2.97
CA TRP A 12 16.03 34.13 2.94
C TRP A 12 14.68 34.26 3.66
N GLU A 13 14.63 35.12 4.67
CA GLU A 13 13.40 35.42 5.39
C GLU A 13 13.45 36.87 5.91
N ASN A 14 12.35 37.61 5.73
CA ASN A 14 12.16 38.96 6.28
C ASN A 14 13.32 39.95 5.99
N GLY A 15 13.85 39.92 4.75
CA GLY A 15 14.93 40.82 4.35
C GLY A 15 16.33 40.40 4.80
N VAL A 16 16.49 39.19 5.35
CA VAL A 16 17.77 38.67 5.81
C VAL A 16 18.11 37.40 5.03
N LEU A 17 19.25 37.42 4.34
CA LEU A 17 19.85 36.22 3.76
C LEU A 17 20.83 35.60 4.77
N THR A 18 20.60 34.34 5.12
CA THR A 18 21.50 33.53 5.95
C THR A 18 22.17 32.46 5.08
N LEU A 19 23.50 32.47 5.03
CA LEU A 19 24.30 31.42 4.40
C LEU A 19 24.87 30.47 5.45
N ASP A 20 24.76 29.17 5.19
CA ASP A 20 25.26 28.09 6.05
C ASP A 20 24.76 28.14 7.51
N GLY A 21 23.63 28.82 7.76
CA GLY A 21 23.06 29.00 9.10
C GLY A 21 23.78 30.03 9.98
N GLU A 22 24.92 30.57 9.54
CA GLU A 22 25.79 31.41 10.36
C GLU A 22 25.91 32.84 9.83
N LYS A 23 26.10 32.99 8.51
CA LYS A 23 26.47 34.28 7.90
C LYS A 23 25.23 35.02 7.44
N LYS A 24 24.88 36.10 8.13
CA LYS A 24 23.69 36.91 7.86
C LYS A 24 24.03 38.17 7.06
N PHE A 25 23.18 38.49 6.11
CA PHE A 25 23.28 39.67 5.26
C PHE A 25 21.92 40.36 5.18
N GLU A 26 21.88 41.65 5.48
CA GLU A 26 20.69 42.48 5.26
C GLU A 26 20.49 42.67 3.75
N ILE A 27 19.54 41.92 3.21
CA ILE A 27 19.20 41.85 1.80
C ILE A 27 17.67 41.98 1.70
N PRO A 28 17.15 43.22 1.57
CA PRO A 28 15.71 43.46 1.57
C PRO A 28 15.00 42.83 0.36
N GLU A 29 15.74 42.57 -0.73
CA GLU A 29 15.18 42.09 -1.99
C GLU A 29 16.05 41.01 -2.65
N LEU A 30 15.41 39.95 -3.16
CA LEU A 30 16.05 38.93 -3.96
C LEU A 30 16.10 39.39 -5.43
N THR A 31 17.20 40.03 -5.81
CA THR A 31 17.43 40.44 -7.20
C THR A 31 17.96 39.30 -8.06
N LEU A 32 17.79 39.37 -9.38
CA LEU A 32 18.33 38.36 -10.31
C LEU A 32 19.84 38.18 -10.16
N ALA A 33 20.60 39.28 -10.05
CA ALA A 33 22.05 39.23 -9.83
C ALA A 33 22.44 38.52 -8.53
N LEU A 34 21.62 38.63 -7.49
CA LEU A 34 21.82 37.87 -6.26
C LEU A 34 21.53 36.37 -6.49
N MET A 35 20.44 36.04 -7.17
CA MET A 35 20.09 34.64 -7.47
C MET A 35 21.15 33.96 -8.33
N GLU A 36 21.69 34.64 -9.34
CA GLU A 36 22.84 34.18 -10.14
C GLU A 36 24.06 33.91 -9.26
N ARG A 37 24.36 34.83 -8.32
CA ARG A 37 25.45 34.63 -7.37
C ARG A 37 25.22 33.40 -6.49
N LEU A 38 23.99 33.21 -5.99
CA LEU A 38 23.64 32.07 -5.14
C LEU A 38 23.71 30.74 -5.90
N ALA A 39 23.22 30.72 -7.14
CA ALA A 39 23.31 29.56 -8.03
C ALA A 39 24.76 29.20 -8.41
N GLY A 40 25.68 30.15 -8.33
CA GLY A 40 27.12 29.92 -8.49
C GLY A 40 27.77 29.12 -7.34
N TYR A 41 27.13 29.02 -6.18
CA TYR A 41 27.61 28.17 -5.09
C TYR A 41 27.19 26.72 -5.28
N THR A 42 27.90 25.78 -4.65
CA THR A 42 27.50 24.36 -4.65
C THR A 42 26.43 24.06 -3.60
N LEU A 43 25.29 24.76 -3.68
CA LEU A 43 24.21 24.66 -2.71
C LEU A 43 23.57 23.26 -2.71
N VAL A 44 23.21 22.81 -1.52
CA VAL A 44 22.34 21.64 -1.31
C VAL A 44 20.96 22.04 -0.81
N GLY A 45 20.83 23.27 -0.30
CA GLY A 45 19.59 23.83 0.21
C GLY A 45 19.44 25.30 -0.21
N PHE A 46 18.30 25.65 -0.78
CA PHE A 46 17.86 27.04 -0.93
C PHE A 46 16.43 27.17 -0.40
N HIS A 47 16.18 28.19 0.41
CA HIS A 47 14.86 28.49 0.92
C HIS A 47 14.60 30.00 0.89
N ALA A 48 13.40 30.40 0.48
CA ALA A 48 12.95 31.78 0.53
C ALA A 48 11.51 31.83 1.02
N LYS A 49 11.21 32.66 2.01
CA LYS A 49 9.87 32.73 2.60
C LYS A 49 9.33 34.15 2.69
N GLY A 50 8.07 34.32 2.28
CA GLY A 50 7.37 35.59 2.37
C GLY A 50 7.89 36.65 1.40
N TYR A 51 8.46 36.23 0.28
CA TYR A 51 8.95 37.12 -0.79
C TYR A 51 8.32 36.74 -2.13
N PRO A 52 7.94 37.71 -2.99
CA PRO A 52 7.36 37.45 -4.30
C PRO A 52 8.42 36.95 -5.31
N VAL A 53 8.98 35.77 -5.06
CA VAL A 53 9.85 35.07 -6.02
C VAL A 53 8.98 34.61 -7.20
N THR A 54 9.36 35.01 -8.41
CA THR A 54 8.73 34.58 -9.68
C THR A 54 9.52 33.44 -10.32
N ASP A 55 8.94 32.79 -11.33
CA ASP A 55 9.60 31.71 -12.08
C ASP A 55 10.89 32.21 -12.77
N GLU A 56 10.92 33.44 -13.26
CA GLU A 56 12.08 34.05 -13.90
C GLU A 56 13.25 34.22 -12.90
N LEU A 57 12.93 34.54 -11.65
CA LEU A 57 13.92 34.71 -10.60
C LEU A 57 14.60 33.38 -10.22
N LEU A 58 13.95 32.24 -10.53
CA LEU A 58 14.50 30.90 -10.34
C LEU A 58 15.38 30.42 -11.49
N ALA A 59 15.31 31.06 -12.67
CA ALA A 59 16.04 30.61 -13.87
C ALA A 59 17.55 30.35 -13.64
N PRO A 60 18.29 31.14 -12.83
CA PRO A 60 19.70 30.87 -12.56
C PRO A 60 19.97 29.52 -11.89
N PHE A 61 19.00 28.94 -11.18
CA PHE A 61 19.13 27.63 -10.52
C PHE A 61 18.87 26.44 -11.47
N ALA A 62 18.49 26.66 -12.72
CA ALA A 62 18.34 25.59 -13.69
C ALA A 62 19.61 24.73 -13.76
N GLU A 63 19.44 23.41 -13.88
CA GLU A 63 20.55 22.43 -13.94
C GLU A 63 21.46 22.36 -12.70
N HIS A 64 21.06 22.96 -11.57
CA HIS A 64 21.89 22.99 -10.37
C HIS A 64 22.24 21.57 -9.86
N LYS A 65 23.50 21.17 -10.02
CA LYS A 65 23.97 19.78 -9.91
C LYS A 65 23.99 19.19 -8.50
N SER A 66 23.85 20.04 -7.49
CA SER A 66 23.96 19.65 -6.07
C SER A 66 22.69 19.90 -5.25
N MET A 67 21.66 20.51 -5.83
CA MET A 67 20.48 20.91 -5.05
C MET A 67 19.73 19.67 -4.58
N VAL A 68 19.41 19.62 -3.29
CA VAL A 68 18.67 18.51 -2.66
C VAL A 68 17.35 19.00 -2.09
N ASN A 69 17.36 20.16 -1.45
CA ASN A 69 16.19 20.82 -0.87
C ASN A 69 16.01 22.20 -1.50
N PHE A 70 14.84 22.47 -2.07
CA PHE A 70 14.50 23.78 -2.61
C PHE A 70 13.13 24.20 -2.08
N GLY A 71 13.03 25.42 -1.57
CA GLY A 71 11.76 25.95 -1.09
C GLY A 71 11.56 27.41 -1.42
N VAL A 72 10.34 27.74 -1.78
CA VAL A 72 9.83 29.09 -1.97
C VAL A 72 8.44 29.11 -1.37
N GLU A 73 8.32 29.64 -0.16
CA GLU A 73 7.05 29.67 0.57
C GLU A 73 6.43 31.07 0.51
N ASN A 74 5.12 31.15 0.24
CA ASN A 74 4.37 32.39 0.10
C ASN A 74 4.98 33.33 -0.96
N GLY A 75 5.38 32.75 -2.09
CA GLY A 75 5.87 33.48 -3.26
C GLY A 75 4.80 33.65 -4.34
N THR A 76 5.26 33.84 -5.56
CA THR A 76 4.42 34.06 -6.74
C THR A 76 4.77 33.09 -7.87
N LEU A 77 5.22 31.88 -7.53
CA LEU A 77 5.53 30.85 -8.51
C LEU A 77 4.27 30.35 -9.22
N THR A 78 4.43 29.93 -10.47
CA THR A 78 3.38 29.28 -11.26
C THR A 78 3.80 27.87 -11.65
N ASP A 79 2.95 27.15 -12.37
CA ASP A 79 3.28 25.81 -12.89
C ASP A 79 4.53 25.79 -13.79
N ALA A 80 4.99 26.95 -14.31
CA ALA A 80 6.22 27.04 -15.10
C ALA A 80 7.48 26.69 -14.30
N CYS A 81 7.49 26.87 -12.97
CA CYS A 81 8.63 26.54 -12.12
C CYS A 81 9.05 25.06 -12.20
N PHE A 82 8.11 24.15 -12.49
CA PHE A 82 8.38 22.71 -12.50
C PHE A 82 9.37 22.30 -13.59
N LEU A 83 9.47 23.05 -14.70
CA LEU A 83 10.50 22.83 -15.72
C LEU A 83 11.91 23.12 -15.20
N ILE A 84 12.05 24.12 -14.33
CA ILE A 84 13.33 24.48 -13.70
C ILE A 84 13.73 23.38 -12.71
N PHE A 85 12.80 22.93 -11.88
CA PHE A 85 13.04 21.85 -10.91
C PHE A 85 13.34 20.50 -11.57
N ALA A 86 12.71 20.20 -12.72
CA ALA A 86 12.95 18.98 -13.48
C ALA A 86 14.41 18.84 -13.93
N ALA A 87 15.10 19.97 -14.15
CA ALA A 87 16.50 20.00 -14.54
C ALA A 87 17.48 19.74 -13.38
N MET A 88 17.02 19.64 -12.12
CA MET A 88 17.88 19.44 -10.94
C MET A 88 18.00 17.95 -10.58
N PRO A 89 19.11 17.25 -10.94
CA PRO A 89 19.16 15.79 -10.91
C PRO A 89 19.20 15.17 -9.50
N LYS A 90 19.47 15.97 -8.46
CA LYS A 90 19.59 15.52 -7.06
C LYS A 90 18.46 15.98 -6.16
N LEU A 91 17.47 16.68 -6.71
CA LEU A 91 16.38 17.27 -5.94
C LEU A 91 15.52 16.17 -5.30
N ARG A 92 15.23 16.32 -4.00
CA ARG A 92 14.45 15.37 -3.19
C ARG A 92 13.28 16.03 -2.45
N TYR A 93 13.46 17.27 -2.00
CA TYR A 93 12.47 18.01 -1.22
C TYR A 93 12.12 19.30 -1.95
N LEU A 94 10.83 19.50 -2.19
CA LEU A 94 10.26 20.73 -2.74
C LEU A 94 9.23 21.31 -1.78
N LEU A 95 9.50 22.51 -1.27
CA LEU A 95 8.62 23.21 -0.33
C LEU A 95 8.01 24.44 -1.03
N LEU A 96 6.77 24.32 -1.51
CA LEU A 96 6.15 25.33 -2.39
C LEU A 96 4.84 25.90 -1.84
N ASP A 97 4.69 25.86 -0.52
CA ASP A 97 3.48 26.31 0.15
C ASP A 97 3.17 27.79 -0.13
N GLY A 98 1.90 28.13 -0.27
CA GLY A 98 1.44 29.51 -0.44
C GLY A 98 1.64 30.12 -1.82
N ASN A 99 2.12 29.36 -2.82
CA ASN A 99 2.17 29.81 -4.21
C ASN A 99 0.81 29.57 -4.89
N ALA A 100 -0.12 30.52 -4.73
CA ALA A 100 -1.51 30.37 -5.14
C ALA A 100 -1.72 30.08 -6.65
N ALA A 101 -0.77 30.44 -7.50
CA ALA A 101 -0.84 30.22 -8.96
C ALA A 101 -0.36 28.83 -9.42
N ILE A 102 0.10 27.96 -8.51
CA ILE A 102 0.40 26.57 -8.81
C ILE A 102 -0.90 25.77 -8.81
N HIS A 103 -1.31 25.27 -9.98
CA HIS A 103 -2.51 24.44 -10.16
C HIS A 103 -2.16 22.96 -10.39
N GLY A 104 -0.89 22.67 -10.68
CA GLY A 104 -0.36 21.31 -10.82
C GLY A 104 -0.28 20.80 -12.26
N SER A 105 -0.62 21.62 -13.27
CA SER A 105 -0.54 21.20 -14.68
C SER A 105 0.89 20.89 -15.13
N GLY A 106 1.89 21.58 -14.54
CA GLY A 106 3.31 21.36 -14.81
C GLY A 106 3.96 20.21 -14.05
N LEU A 107 3.26 19.55 -13.10
CA LEU A 107 3.83 18.47 -12.28
C LEU A 107 4.28 17.24 -13.10
N SER A 108 3.71 17.06 -14.29
CA SER A 108 4.13 16.02 -15.24
C SER A 108 5.60 16.14 -15.67
N ALA A 109 6.19 17.33 -15.62
CA ALA A 109 7.61 17.55 -15.90
C ALA A 109 8.54 16.84 -14.90
N LEU A 110 8.03 16.52 -13.69
CA LEU A 110 8.82 15.93 -12.61
C LEU A 110 8.87 14.39 -12.66
N GLN A 111 8.35 13.74 -13.70
CA GLN A 111 8.31 12.27 -13.80
C GLN A 111 9.70 11.60 -13.75
N SER A 112 10.76 12.27 -14.20
CA SER A 112 12.14 11.78 -14.10
C SER A 112 12.81 12.10 -12.76
N CYS A 113 12.20 12.94 -11.92
CA CYS A 113 12.76 13.34 -10.64
C CYS A 113 12.61 12.26 -9.58
N LYS A 114 13.51 12.28 -8.60
CA LYS A 114 13.48 11.36 -7.45
C LYS A 114 13.00 12.07 -6.19
N LEU A 115 11.92 12.84 -6.32
CA LEU A 115 11.33 13.58 -5.21
C LEU A 115 10.79 12.61 -4.16
N ASP A 116 11.04 12.92 -2.89
CA ASP A 116 10.50 12.20 -1.74
C ASP A 116 9.31 12.97 -1.15
N LEU A 117 9.43 14.30 -1.08
CA LEU A 117 8.47 15.22 -0.47
C LEU A 117 8.17 16.40 -1.40
N LEU A 118 6.89 16.71 -1.52
CA LEU A 118 6.39 17.91 -2.19
C LEU A 118 5.33 18.56 -1.29
N THR A 119 5.54 19.80 -0.86
CA THR A 119 4.51 20.55 -0.13
C THR A 119 3.87 21.57 -1.07
N LEU A 120 2.54 21.54 -1.13
CA LEU A 120 1.71 22.39 -1.97
C LEU A 120 0.53 22.95 -1.17
N ASN A 121 0.72 23.15 0.14
CA ASN A 121 -0.35 23.71 0.97
C ASN A 121 -0.66 25.13 0.49
N ARG A 122 -1.93 25.54 0.53
CA ARG A 122 -2.36 26.90 0.14
C ARG A 122 -1.95 27.27 -1.29
N THR A 123 -1.94 26.29 -2.20
CA THR A 123 -1.78 26.49 -3.64
C THR A 123 -3.12 26.33 -4.36
N GLY A 124 -3.16 26.61 -5.66
CA GLY A 124 -4.31 26.33 -6.52
C GLY A 124 -4.43 24.86 -6.97
N LEU A 125 -3.68 23.93 -6.37
CA LEU A 125 -3.67 22.51 -6.75
C LEU A 125 -5.09 21.93 -6.76
N ASP A 126 -5.47 21.33 -7.88
CA ASP A 126 -6.77 20.67 -8.07
C ASP A 126 -6.63 19.14 -8.23
N ASP A 127 -7.75 18.45 -8.46
CA ASP A 127 -7.80 16.99 -8.63
C ASP A 127 -6.93 16.50 -9.80
N ALA A 128 -6.89 17.26 -10.89
CA ALA A 128 -6.08 16.92 -12.06
C ALA A 128 -4.60 17.07 -11.75
N GLY A 129 -4.22 18.14 -11.06
CA GLY A 129 -2.86 18.37 -10.56
C GLY A 129 -2.41 17.27 -9.59
N LEU A 130 -3.27 16.87 -8.63
CA LEU A 130 -2.97 15.77 -7.71
C LEU A 130 -2.74 14.44 -8.43
N LEU A 131 -3.52 14.16 -9.49
CA LEU A 131 -3.33 12.98 -10.31
C LEU A 131 -1.97 13.00 -11.04
N GLN A 132 -1.53 14.16 -11.52
CA GLN A 132 -0.17 14.33 -12.08
C GLN A 132 0.90 14.09 -11.01
N ALA A 133 0.73 14.63 -9.81
CA ALA A 133 1.65 14.43 -8.69
C ALA A 133 1.79 12.94 -8.34
N ALA A 134 0.67 12.21 -8.31
CA ALA A 134 0.63 10.77 -8.08
C ALA A 134 1.30 9.94 -9.19
N SER A 135 1.63 10.52 -10.33
CA SER A 135 2.38 9.84 -11.40
C SER A 135 3.91 9.97 -11.24
N ILE A 136 4.39 10.75 -10.26
CA ILE A 136 5.83 10.91 -9.97
C ILE A 136 6.34 9.63 -9.27
N PRO A 137 7.21 8.80 -9.90
CA PRO A 137 7.43 7.40 -9.49
C PRO A 137 8.01 7.18 -8.08
N LYS A 138 8.68 8.20 -7.53
CA LYS A 138 9.35 8.15 -6.22
C LYS A 138 8.70 9.03 -5.16
N LEU A 139 7.72 9.85 -5.52
CA LEU A 139 7.06 10.74 -4.58
C LEU A 139 6.37 9.91 -3.50
N SER A 140 6.79 10.15 -2.25
CA SER A 140 6.26 9.44 -1.09
C SER A 140 5.32 10.30 -0.28
N HIS A 141 5.60 11.58 -0.09
CA HIS A 141 4.80 12.47 0.75
C HIS A 141 4.38 13.69 -0.06
N ILE A 142 3.09 14.02 -0.01
CA ILE A 142 2.56 15.25 -0.58
C ILE A 142 1.69 15.95 0.46
N GLN A 143 1.92 17.25 0.70
CA GLN A 143 1.07 18.06 1.57
C GLN A 143 0.13 18.92 0.73
N ILE A 144 -1.17 18.87 1.02
CA ILE A 144 -2.22 19.42 0.16
C ILE A 144 -3.28 20.22 0.93
N ASP A 145 -2.99 20.69 2.14
CA ASP A 145 -3.96 21.47 2.92
C ASP A 145 -4.29 22.80 2.25
N HIS A 146 -5.56 23.20 2.32
CA HIS A 146 -6.08 24.43 1.72
C HIS A 146 -5.84 24.52 0.21
N THR A 147 -6.07 23.42 -0.50
CA THR A 147 -6.03 23.33 -1.97
C THR A 147 -7.45 23.19 -2.53
N ALA A 148 -7.57 23.14 -3.86
CA ALA A 148 -8.83 22.85 -4.56
C ALA A 148 -9.09 21.34 -4.72
N VAL A 149 -8.24 20.47 -4.16
CA VAL A 149 -8.41 19.01 -4.20
C VAL A 149 -9.68 18.60 -3.46
N THR A 150 -10.55 17.87 -4.14
CA THR A 150 -11.75 17.27 -3.59
C THR A 150 -11.46 15.91 -2.95
N TYR A 151 -12.42 15.39 -2.19
CA TYR A 151 -12.27 14.05 -1.63
C TYR A 151 -12.30 12.98 -2.74
N GLU A 152 -13.07 13.20 -3.80
CA GLU A 152 -13.10 12.37 -4.99
C GLU A 152 -11.74 12.33 -5.68
N GLY A 153 -11.07 13.49 -5.82
CA GLY A 153 -9.70 13.58 -6.33
C GLY A 153 -8.69 12.82 -5.49
N LEU A 154 -8.78 12.93 -4.16
CA LEU A 154 -7.97 12.13 -3.24
C LEU A 154 -8.19 10.62 -3.47
N LEU A 155 -9.44 10.15 -3.57
CA LEU A 155 -9.74 8.74 -3.80
C LEU A 155 -9.26 8.23 -5.18
N ALA A 156 -9.20 9.11 -6.19
CA ALA A 156 -8.73 8.77 -7.52
C ALA A 156 -7.27 8.29 -7.52
N ILE A 157 -6.43 8.83 -6.64
CA ILE A 157 -5.01 8.47 -6.54
C ILE A 157 -4.73 7.25 -5.64
N ALA A 158 -5.75 6.65 -5.03
CA ALA A 158 -5.59 5.51 -4.11
C ALA A 158 -5.01 4.24 -4.78
N GLY A 159 -4.92 4.19 -6.12
CA GLY A 159 -4.22 3.12 -6.83
C GLY A 159 -2.69 3.20 -6.73
N ASN A 160 -2.12 4.36 -6.40
CA ASN A 160 -0.69 4.49 -6.16
C ASN A 160 -0.40 4.11 -4.70
N ASN A 161 0.27 2.98 -4.48
CA ASN A 161 0.58 2.45 -3.14
C ASN A 161 1.80 3.09 -2.46
N ARG A 162 2.46 4.07 -3.09
CA ARG A 162 3.65 4.75 -2.55
C ARG A 162 3.33 6.15 -2.03
N ILE A 163 2.40 6.86 -2.66
CA ILE A 163 2.08 8.23 -2.28
C ILE A 163 1.29 8.26 -0.98
N GLU A 164 1.66 9.17 -0.09
CA GLU A 164 1.06 9.44 1.20
C GLU A 164 0.64 10.91 1.22
N PRO A 165 -0.62 11.21 0.83
CA PRO A 165 -1.18 12.53 0.99
C PRO A 165 -1.33 12.87 2.47
N VAL A 166 -0.86 14.05 2.84
CA VAL A 166 -0.97 14.62 4.18
C VAL A 166 -1.87 15.84 4.10
N ALA A 167 -2.99 15.77 4.81
CA ALA A 167 -3.94 16.86 4.97
C ALA A 167 -4.37 16.89 6.44
N HIS A 168 -4.00 17.94 7.16
CA HIS A 168 -4.28 18.11 8.58
C HIS A 168 -5.66 18.74 8.83
N VAL A 169 -6.16 19.54 7.89
CA VAL A 169 -7.39 20.32 8.07
C VAL A 169 -8.38 20.18 6.92
N GLN A 170 -7.93 19.80 5.72
CA GLN A 170 -8.82 19.71 4.55
C GLN A 170 -9.74 18.49 4.56
N PHE A 171 -9.28 17.37 5.11
CA PHE A 171 -10.05 16.12 5.19
C PHE A 171 -10.12 15.64 6.64
N THR A 172 -11.22 14.96 6.99
CA THR A 172 -11.35 14.37 8.33
C THR A 172 -10.42 13.17 8.48
N LYS A 173 -10.17 12.79 9.74
CA LYS A 173 -9.39 11.60 10.05
C LYS A 173 -10.00 10.34 9.42
N GLU A 174 -11.33 10.22 9.45
CA GLU A 174 -12.08 9.09 8.88
C GLU A 174 -11.90 9.02 7.36
N GLN A 175 -11.91 10.17 6.67
CA GLN A 175 -11.65 10.25 5.22
C GLN A 175 -10.25 9.77 4.87
N MET A 176 -9.23 10.19 5.64
CA MET A 176 -7.84 9.77 5.42
C MET A 176 -7.63 8.28 5.74
N GLU A 177 -8.29 7.76 6.78
CA GLU A 177 -8.29 6.33 7.11
C GLU A 177 -8.95 5.49 6.01
N TYR A 178 -10.06 5.97 5.44
CA TYR A 178 -10.75 5.31 4.34
C TYR A 178 -9.92 5.30 3.05
N PHE A 179 -9.28 6.42 2.69
CA PHE A 179 -8.31 6.47 1.59
C PHE A 179 -7.20 5.42 1.78
N SER A 180 -6.61 5.37 2.99
CA SER A 180 -5.56 4.40 3.32
C SER A 180 -6.04 2.96 3.23
N GLN A 181 -7.31 2.70 3.58
CA GLN A 181 -7.93 1.38 3.40
C GLN A 181 -8.02 1.01 1.91
N ILE A 182 -8.53 1.90 1.07
CA ILE A 182 -8.63 1.65 -0.38
C ILE A 182 -7.25 1.40 -0.97
N GLN A 183 -6.24 2.17 -0.57
CA GLN A 183 -4.86 1.99 -1.03
C GLN A 183 -4.32 0.60 -0.64
N ARG A 184 -4.53 0.16 0.60
CA ARG A 184 -4.18 -1.20 1.04
C ARG A 184 -4.92 -2.29 0.25
N GLU A 185 -6.19 -2.08 -0.06
CA GLU A 185 -7.01 -3.03 -0.81
C GLU A 185 -6.56 -3.13 -2.28
N LYS A 186 -6.34 -2.00 -2.95
CA LYS A 186 -5.81 -1.95 -4.33
C LYS A 186 -4.37 -2.44 -4.42
N GLY A 187 -3.59 -2.31 -3.35
CA GLY A 187 -2.22 -2.82 -3.27
C GLY A 187 -2.10 -4.33 -3.06
N LYS A 188 -3.18 -5.02 -2.66
CA LYS A 188 -3.23 -6.48 -2.67
C LYS A 188 -3.21 -6.94 -4.12
N LYS A 189 -2.07 -7.49 -4.57
CA LYS A 189 -2.04 -8.20 -5.84
C LYS A 189 -3.03 -9.36 -5.78
N PRO A 190 -3.90 -9.56 -6.77
CA PRO A 190 -4.64 -10.81 -6.87
C PRO A 190 -3.62 -11.95 -6.90
N VAL A 191 -3.69 -12.85 -5.94
CA VAL A 191 -2.79 -14.01 -5.92
C VAL A 191 -3.32 -14.96 -6.99
N GLN A 192 -2.55 -15.13 -8.07
CA GLN A 192 -2.91 -16.08 -9.11
C GLN A 192 -2.95 -17.50 -8.53
N LEU A 193 -3.96 -18.27 -8.93
CA LEU A 193 -4.08 -19.67 -8.55
C LEU A 193 -2.90 -20.47 -9.10
N ASP A 194 -2.20 -21.18 -8.21
CA ASP A 194 -1.28 -22.24 -8.61
C ASP A 194 -2.11 -23.49 -8.93
N GLU A 195 -2.36 -23.73 -10.21
CA GLU A 195 -3.17 -24.85 -10.70
C GLU A 195 -2.60 -26.21 -10.25
N GLN A 196 -1.27 -26.34 -10.17
CA GLN A 196 -0.64 -27.58 -9.72
C GLN A 196 -0.91 -27.81 -8.23
N ALA A 197 -0.78 -26.76 -7.41
CA ALA A 197 -1.14 -26.82 -6.00
C ALA A 197 -2.64 -27.15 -5.78
N ALA A 198 -3.53 -26.61 -6.62
CA ALA A 198 -4.95 -26.91 -6.57
C ALA A 198 -5.22 -28.40 -6.86
N VAL A 199 -4.57 -28.98 -7.88
CA VAL A 199 -4.66 -30.41 -8.19
C VAL A 199 -4.15 -31.27 -7.03
N GLU A 200 -3.02 -30.91 -6.43
CA GLU A 200 -2.47 -31.60 -5.25
C GLU A 200 -3.44 -31.56 -4.07
N CYS A 201 -4.03 -30.39 -3.80
CA CYS A 201 -5.01 -30.21 -2.73
C CYS A 201 -6.28 -31.05 -2.94
N ARG A 202 -6.82 -31.08 -4.16
CA ARG A 202 -7.96 -31.94 -4.52
C ARG A 202 -7.62 -33.42 -4.30
N ARG A 203 -6.42 -33.86 -4.67
CA ARG A 203 -5.95 -35.24 -4.43
C ARG A 203 -5.89 -35.57 -2.93
N VAL A 204 -5.37 -34.66 -2.11
CA VAL A 204 -5.31 -34.83 -0.65
C VAL A 204 -6.72 -34.93 -0.07
N LEU A 205 -7.65 -34.05 -0.47
CA LEU A 205 -9.04 -34.08 -0.01
C LEU A 205 -9.76 -35.35 -0.45
N SER A 206 -9.59 -35.80 -1.70
CA SER A 206 -10.19 -37.07 -2.15
C SER A 206 -9.71 -38.27 -1.33
N ALA A 207 -8.41 -38.33 -1.00
CA ALA A 207 -7.87 -39.41 -0.18
C ALA A 207 -8.40 -39.35 1.27
N PHE A 208 -8.49 -38.14 1.84
CA PHE A 208 -9.10 -37.93 3.15
C PHE A 208 -10.59 -38.35 3.17
N PHE A 209 -11.38 -37.95 2.17
CA PHE A 209 -12.80 -38.31 2.05
C PHE A 209 -13.00 -39.83 1.95
N ALA A 210 -12.13 -40.53 1.22
CA ALA A 210 -12.17 -41.98 1.09
C ALA A 210 -11.86 -42.68 2.42
N GLU A 211 -10.76 -42.31 3.09
CA GLU A 211 -10.38 -42.92 4.38
C GLU A 211 -11.40 -42.60 5.48
N MET A 212 -11.98 -41.40 5.50
CA MET A 212 -13.09 -41.05 6.39
C MET A 212 -14.30 -41.94 6.13
N THR A 213 -14.65 -42.16 4.86
CA THR A 213 -15.79 -43.03 4.50
C THR A 213 -15.56 -44.48 4.96
N GLU A 214 -14.35 -45.00 4.83
CA GLU A 214 -13.99 -46.34 5.33
C GLU A 214 -14.09 -46.41 6.85
N TRP A 215 -13.60 -45.38 7.55
CA TRP A 215 -13.71 -45.29 9.00
C TRP A 215 -15.19 -45.23 9.44
N GLU A 216 -16.02 -44.41 8.79
CA GLU A 216 -17.45 -44.31 9.11
C GLU A 216 -18.20 -45.64 8.88
N GLN A 217 -17.86 -46.39 7.82
CA GLN A 217 -18.42 -47.72 7.58
C GLN A 217 -17.99 -48.75 8.63
N TYR A 218 -16.75 -48.66 9.12
CA TYR A 218 -16.30 -49.46 10.25
C TYR A 218 -17.08 -49.12 11.51
N MET A 219 -17.28 -47.83 11.79
CA MET A 219 -18.04 -47.36 12.96
C MET A 219 -19.50 -47.82 12.93
N GLU A 220 -20.12 -47.90 11.76
CA GLU A 220 -21.48 -48.42 11.61
C GLU A 220 -21.58 -49.91 12.01
N GLN A 221 -20.50 -50.68 11.85
CA GLN A 221 -20.46 -52.11 12.20
C GLN A 221 -20.01 -52.35 13.64
N ALA A 222 -18.98 -51.63 14.10
CA ALA A 222 -18.32 -51.86 15.40
C ALA A 222 -18.89 -51.00 16.55
N GLY A 223 -19.48 -49.84 16.23
CA GLY A 223 -19.99 -48.87 17.20
C GLY A 223 -18.92 -47.97 17.81
N PHE A 224 -19.34 -46.81 18.35
CA PHE A 224 -18.45 -45.78 18.93
C PHE A 224 -17.69 -46.20 20.19
N GLU A 225 -18.11 -47.26 20.85
CA GLU A 225 -17.46 -47.80 22.05
C GLU A 225 -16.29 -48.74 21.72
N ASP A 226 -16.11 -49.08 20.44
CA ASP A 226 -15.01 -49.94 20.00
C ASP A 226 -13.64 -49.31 20.29
N ALA A 227 -12.73 -50.11 20.83
CA ALA A 227 -11.42 -49.63 21.27
C ALA A 227 -10.56 -49.07 20.12
N GLU A 228 -10.81 -49.51 18.87
CA GLU A 228 -10.08 -49.08 17.68
C GLU A 228 -10.70 -47.87 16.98
N ALA A 229 -11.90 -47.42 17.41
CA ALA A 229 -12.60 -46.28 16.81
C ALA A 229 -11.74 -45.00 16.80
N VAL A 230 -11.26 -44.61 17.97
CA VAL A 230 -10.45 -43.38 18.14
C VAL A 230 -9.04 -43.53 17.56
N PRO A 231 -8.29 -44.61 17.83
CA PRO A 231 -6.97 -44.81 17.22
C PRO A 231 -6.97 -44.72 15.69
N ARG A 232 -7.94 -45.36 15.01
CA ARG A 232 -8.05 -45.30 13.54
C ARG A 232 -8.31 -43.88 13.04
N LEU A 233 -9.21 -43.14 13.70
CA LEU A 233 -9.51 -41.76 13.35
C LEU A 233 -8.28 -40.85 13.51
N LEU A 234 -7.51 -41.01 14.59
CA LEU A 234 -6.32 -40.21 14.86
C LEU A 234 -5.23 -40.43 13.80
N VAL A 235 -5.09 -41.64 13.26
CA VAL A 235 -4.17 -41.92 12.14
C VAL A 235 -4.55 -41.10 10.90
N ILE A 236 -5.85 -41.04 10.56
CA ILE A 236 -6.35 -40.22 9.45
C ILE A 236 -6.09 -38.73 9.74
N TRP A 237 -6.37 -38.28 10.96
CA TRP A 237 -6.17 -36.89 11.38
C TRP A 237 -4.70 -36.47 11.30
N GLU A 238 -3.78 -37.27 11.81
CA GLU A 238 -2.34 -36.97 11.79
C GLU A 238 -1.79 -36.92 10.35
N LYS A 239 -2.36 -37.71 9.44
CA LYS A 239 -1.98 -37.76 8.04
C LYS A 239 -2.44 -36.53 7.26
N TYR A 240 -3.70 -36.11 7.44
CA TYR A 240 -4.35 -35.14 6.56
C TYR A 240 -4.61 -33.77 7.18
N VAL A 241 -4.69 -33.66 8.50
CA VAL A 241 -5.14 -32.44 9.19
C VAL A 241 -3.96 -31.75 9.85
N SER A 242 -3.86 -30.43 9.69
CA SER A 242 -2.87 -29.58 10.38
C SER A 242 -3.49 -28.68 11.44
N GLU A 243 -4.81 -28.64 11.51
CA GLU A 243 -5.54 -27.88 12.51
C GLU A 243 -5.19 -28.38 13.92
N LYS A 244 -4.74 -27.46 14.78
CA LYS A 244 -4.54 -27.74 16.22
C LYS A 244 -5.78 -27.31 17.00
N PRO A 245 -6.31 -28.14 17.92
CA PRO A 245 -7.37 -27.73 18.84
C PRO A 245 -6.96 -26.47 19.60
N ARG A 246 -7.81 -25.45 19.65
CA ARG A 246 -7.55 -24.21 20.41
C ARG A 246 -8.28 -24.25 21.74
N MET A 247 -7.58 -23.92 22.83
CA MET A 247 -8.15 -23.74 24.17
C MET A 247 -9.32 -22.73 24.13
N GLY A 248 -10.50 -23.13 24.62
CA GLY A 248 -11.71 -22.30 24.66
C GLY A 248 -12.62 -22.40 23.43
N PHE A 249 -12.18 -23.06 22.36
CA PHE A 249 -13.06 -23.50 21.26
C PHE A 249 -13.42 -24.97 21.50
N ARG A 250 -14.70 -25.35 21.31
CA ARG A 250 -15.07 -26.78 21.27
C ARG A 250 -14.19 -27.46 20.20
N PRO A 251 -13.60 -28.65 20.48
CA PRO A 251 -12.89 -29.41 19.46
C PRO A 251 -13.78 -29.64 18.24
N LEU A 252 -13.16 -29.77 17.06
CA LEU A 252 -13.77 -30.18 15.79
C LEU A 252 -14.84 -31.24 16.04
N GLY A 253 -16.11 -30.87 15.90
CA GLY A 253 -17.20 -31.84 15.94
C GLY A 253 -16.98 -32.81 14.80
N LEU A 254 -16.83 -34.09 15.09
CA LEU A 254 -16.69 -35.07 14.03
C LEU A 254 -18.01 -35.17 13.29
N SER A 255 -18.01 -34.86 12.00
CA SER A 255 -19.18 -35.15 11.16
C SER A 255 -19.22 -36.65 10.90
N TYR A 256 -20.34 -37.30 11.27
CA TYR A 256 -20.55 -38.73 11.08
C TYR A 256 -21.80 -38.99 10.24
N SER A 257 -21.65 -39.81 9.22
CA SER A 257 -22.75 -40.39 8.46
C SER A 257 -22.43 -41.83 8.10
N ALA A 258 -23.35 -42.75 8.39
CA ALA A 258 -23.24 -44.16 8.01
C ALA A 258 -23.07 -44.37 6.49
N GLN A 259 -23.52 -43.41 5.68
CA GLN A 259 -23.38 -43.44 4.23
C GLN A 259 -22.06 -42.83 3.72
N GLY A 260 -21.26 -42.22 4.61
CA GLY A 260 -20.06 -41.46 4.32
C GLY A 260 -20.33 -39.95 4.29
N THR A 261 -19.78 -39.18 5.24
CA THR A 261 -19.99 -37.72 5.36
C THR A 261 -19.60 -36.97 4.09
N TYR A 262 -18.56 -37.44 3.41
CA TYR A 262 -17.97 -36.77 2.24
C TYR A 262 -18.26 -37.47 0.91
N LYS A 263 -19.02 -38.57 0.91
CA LYS A 263 -19.23 -39.41 -0.28
C LYS A 263 -19.93 -38.67 -1.43
N GLY A 264 -20.72 -37.64 -1.11
CA GLY A 264 -21.42 -36.80 -2.06
C GLY A 264 -20.69 -35.51 -2.46
N GLU A 265 -19.48 -35.25 -1.97
CA GLU A 265 -18.75 -34.01 -2.24
C GLU A 265 -18.24 -33.91 -3.67
N GLN A 266 -18.52 -32.79 -4.33
CA GLN A 266 -18.05 -32.48 -5.67
C GLN A 266 -17.19 -31.22 -5.67
N PHE A 267 -15.96 -31.29 -6.19
CA PHE A 267 -15.09 -30.12 -6.32
C PHE A 267 -15.65 -29.12 -7.32
N LEU A 268 -15.70 -27.84 -6.93
CA LEU A 268 -16.20 -26.74 -7.74
C LEU A 268 -15.06 -25.87 -8.27
N ASP A 269 -14.27 -25.30 -7.35
CA ASP A 269 -13.29 -24.27 -7.67
C ASP A 269 -12.15 -24.24 -6.63
N ALA A 270 -11.13 -23.42 -6.88
CA ALA A 270 -10.03 -23.19 -5.97
C ALA A 270 -9.64 -21.70 -5.93
N GLU A 271 -9.26 -21.20 -4.75
CA GLU A 271 -8.83 -19.82 -4.55
C GLU A 271 -7.50 -19.77 -3.80
N GLN A 272 -6.49 -19.11 -4.38
CA GLN A 272 -5.21 -18.92 -3.73
C GLN A 272 -5.27 -17.75 -2.76
N ILE A 273 -5.00 -18.01 -1.49
CA ILE A 273 -4.99 -16.98 -0.44
C ILE A 273 -3.58 -16.45 -0.21
N THR A 274 -2.61 -17.34 -0.19
CA THR A 274 -1.17 -17.04 -0.13
C THR A 274 -0.42 -18.17 -0.83
N ARG A 275 0.90 -18.04 -1.08
CA ARG A 275 1.72 -19.15 -1.60
C ARG A 275 1.59 -20.48 -0.82
N ASN A 276 1.22 -20.43 0.46
CA ASN A 276 1.13 -21.60 1.34
C ASN A 276 -0.29 -21.92 1.82
N LYS A 277 -1.32 -21.20 1.31
CA LYS A 277 -2.72 -21.40 1.69
C LYS A 277 -3.64 -21.27 0.49
N LEU A 278 -4.58 -22.20 0.38
CA LEU A 278 -5.51 -22.31 -0.73
C LEU A 278 -6.87 -22.78 -0.19
N TYR A 279 -7.98 -22.23 -0.71
CA TYR A 279 -9.31 -22.81 -0.50
C TYR A 279 -9.65 -23.77 -1.65
N ILE A 280 -10.19 -24.93 -1.31
CA ILE A 280 -10.89 -25.80 -2.26
C ILE A 280 -12.37 -25.74 -1.94
N TYR A 281 -13.17 -25.36 -2.94
CA TYR A 281 -14.62 -25.30 -2.84
C TYR A 281 -15.23 -26.61 -3.28
N THR A 282 -16.19 -27.11 -2.50
CA THR A 282 -16.98 -28.29 -2.84
C THR A 282 -18.47 -28.02 -2.64
N ARG A 283 -19.29 -28.88 -3.23
CA ARG A 283 -20.73 -28.93 -2.97
C ARG A 283 -21.16 -30.36 -2.73
N GLU A 284 -21.89 -30.57 -1.65
CA GLU A 284 -22.48 -31.88 -1.36
C GLU A 284 -23.70 -32.11 -2.26
N LYS A 285 -23.73 -33.25 -2.94
CA LYS A 285 -24.69 -33.55 -4.01
C LYS A 285 -26.15 -33.60 -3.57
N ASN A 286 -26.45 -34.09 -2.38
CA ASN A 286 -27.82 -34.38 -1.95
C ASN A 286 -28.49 -33.17 -1.26
N THR A 287 -27.72 -32.47 -0.44
CA THR A 287 -28.12 -31.31 0.37
C THR A 287 -27.89 -29.99 -0.37
N GLY A 288 -26.93 -29.96 -1.30
CA GLY A 288 -26.53 -28.75 -2.01
C GLY A 288 -25.68 -27.79 -1.18
N PHE A 289 -25.26 -28.17 0.03
CA PHE A 289 -24.43 -27.32 0.87
C PHE A 289 -23.06 -27.09 0.25
N ASP A 290 -22.66 -25.81 0.17
CA ASP A 290 -21.31 -25.44 -0.24
C ASP A 290 -20.37 -25.55 0.96
N ARG A 291 -19.23 -26.19 0.76
CA ARG A 291 -18.12 -26.21 1.72
C ARG A 291 -16.87 -25.62 1.10
N ARG A 292 -16.01 -25.08 1.94
CA ARG A 292 -14.63 -24.74 1.56
C ARG A 292 -13.65 -25.29 2.56
N PHE A 293 -12.64 -25.98 2.04
CA PHE A 293 -11.55 -26.56 2.81
C PHE A 293 -10.35 -25.63 2.73
N LEU A 294 -9.90 -25.11 3.87
CA LEU A 294 -8.66 -24.36 3.94
C LEU A 294 -7.50 -25.35 3.91
N MET A 295 -6.74 -25.36 2.83
CA MET A 295 -5.55 -26.15 2.66
C MET A 295 -4.32 -25.32 3.03
N LYS A 296 -3.39 -25.92 3.78
CA LYS A 296 -2.15 -25.29 4.22
C LYS A 296 -0.96 -26.19 3.89
N ARG A 297 0.10 -25.58 3.36
CA ARG A 297 1.36 -26.28 3.10
C ARG A 297 2.06 -26.60 4.43
N VAL A 298 2.38 -27.87 4.65
CA VAL A 298 3.09 -28.39 5.83
C VAL A 298 4.21 -29.32 5.35
N GLY A 299 5.46 -28.90 5.54
CA GLY A 299 6.60 -29.55 4.90
C GLY A 299 6.48 -29.47 3.37
N GLU A 300 6.62 -30.61 2.71
CA GLU A 300 6.49 -30.72 1.25
C GLU A 300 5.05 -30.95 0.75
N GLY A 301 4.09 -31.21 1.65
CA GLY A 301 2.71 -31.55 1.32
C GLY A 301 1.67 -30.51 1.73
N TRP A 302 0.40 -30.84 1.45
CA TRP A 302 -0.78 -30.05 1.83
C TRP A 302 -1.60 -30.79 2.88
N ARG A 303 -2.16 -30.04 3.83
CA ARG A 303 -3.03 -30.54 4.89
C ARG A 303 -4.23 -29.64 5.08
N ILE A 304 -5.31 -30.18 5.63
CA ILE A 304 -6.54 -29.48 5.95
C ILE A 304 -6.32 -28.69 7.25
N ASP A 305 -6.43 -27.37 7.17
CA ASP A 305 -6.26 -26.43 8.29
C ASP A 305 -7.61 -25.93 8.84
N GLY A 306 -8.71 -26.33 8.18
CA GLY A 306 -10.08 -26.14 8.64
C GLY A 306 -11.11 -26.26 7.51
N VAL A 307 -12.38 -26.39 7.88
CA VAL A 307 -13.52 -26.43 6.95
C VAL A 307 -14.56 -25.39 7.33
N GLN A 308 -15.21 -24.82 6.32
CA GLN A 308 -16.36 -23.93 6.51
C GLN A 308 -17.49 -24.38 5.61
N GLU A 309 -18.72 -24.30 6.11
CA GLU A 309 -19.94 -24.54 5.36
C GLU A 309 -20.69 -23.23 5.14
N ARG A 310 -21.37 -23.12 4.01
CA ARG A 310 -22.13 -21.94 3.64
C ARG A 310 -23.58 -22.08 4.06
N LEU A 311 -23.93 -21.35 5.11
CA LEU A 311 -25.30 -21.12 5.58
C LEU A 311 -25.60 -19.63 5.31
N ASP A 312 -25.76 -18.82 6.35
CA ASP A 312 -25.81 -17.34 6.26
C ASP A 312 -24.40 -16.73 6.18
N GLY A 313 -23.65 -17.14 5.16
CA GLY A 313 -22.22 -16.88 5.02
C GLY A 313 -21.35 -18.07 5.41
N TRP A 314 -20.02 -17.87 5.40
CA TRP A 314 -19.06 -18.95 5.67
C TRP A 314 -18.85 -19.15 7.18
N GLN A 315 -19.40 -20.23 7.71
CA GLN A 315 -19.29 -20.59 9.12
C GLN A 315 -18.33 -21.77 9.29
N ARG A 316 -17.49 -21.72 10.33
CA ARG A 316 -16.60 -22.85 10.64
C ARG A 316 -17.43 -24.04 11.11
N THR A 317 -17.19 -25.19 10.50
CA THR A 317 -17.76 -26.46 10.93
C THR A 317 -16.66 -27.44 11.31
N GLY A 318 -17.05 -28.55 11.93
CA GLY A 318 -16.13 -29.65 12.22
C GLY A 318 -15.87 -30.52 10.99
N LEU A 319 -14.72 -31.17 10.96
CA LEU A 319 -14.36 -32.17 9.94
C LEU A 319 -14.99 -33.53 10.23
#